data_AF-A0A022QCI9-F1
#
_entry.id   AF-A0A022QCI9-F1
#
_cell.length_a   1.000
_cell.length_b   1.000
_cell.length_c   1.000
_cell.angle_alpha   90.00
_cell.angle_beta   90.00
_cell.angle_gamma   90.00
#
_symmetry.space_group_name_H-M   'P 1'
#
loop_
_entity.id
_entity.type
_entity.pdbx_description
1 polymer ?
#
loop_
_entity_poly.entity_id
_entity_poly.type
_entity_poly.pdbx_seq_one_letter_code
_entity_poly.pdbx_strand_id
1 'polypeptide(L)' 'MGLPWYRVHTVVLNDPDRFFSVHIMHTTLVACWASSMALYELAVFDPSDPVLDPMWRHSPFANQAFRE' A
#
# COMPACT_ATOMS: atom_id res chain seq x y z
N MET A 1 -6.17 -8.74 -35.03
CA MET A 1 -4.97 -8.64 -34.17
C MET A 1 -5.40 -7.97 -32.87
N GLY A 2 -5.08 -8.55 -31.71
CA GLY A 2 -5.54 -8.06 -30.40
C GLY A 2 -4.81 -6.80 -29.92
N LEU A 3 -5.23 -6.25 -28.77
CA LEU A 3 -4.57 -5.11 -28.14
C LEU A 3 -3.13 -5.47 -27.72
N PRO A 4 -2.14 -4.56 -27.89
CA PRO A 4 -0.80 -4.73 -27.30
C PRO A 4 -0.86 -4.88 -25.78
N TRP A 5 0.04 -5.66 -25.18
CA TRP A 5 0.02 -6.00 -23.75
C TRP A 5 -0.01 -4.80 -22.81
N TYR A 6 0.68 -3.71 -23.15
CA TYR A 6 0.73 -2.48 -22.34
C TYR A 6 -0.55 -1.62 -22.46
N ARG A 7 -1.47 -1.97 -23.37
CA ARG A 7 -2.75 -1.26 -23.55
C ARG A 7 -3.94 -2.02 -23.00
N VAL A 8 -3.77 -3.17 -22.35
CA VAL A 8 -4.90 -4.00 -21.91
C VAL A 8 -5.85 -3.25 -20.97
N HIS A 9 -5.39 -2.27 -20.20
CA HIS A 9 -6.25 -1.47 -19.34
C HIS A 9 -7.08 -0.41 -20.08
N THR A 10 -6.83 -0.11 -21.35
CA THR A 10 -7.66 0.89 -22.06
C THR A 10 -9.09 0.41 -22.29
N VAL A 11 -9.36 -0.90 -22.15
CA VAL A 11 -10.70 -1.49 -22.29
C VAL A 11 -11.71 -0.93 -21.30
N VAL A 12 -11.25 -0.40 -20.16
CA VAL A 12 -12.14 0.09 -19.11
C VAL A 12 -12.53 1.57 -19.27
N LEU A 13 -11.90 2.30 -20.19
CA LEU A 13 -12.06 3.76 -20.28
C LEU A 13 -13.48 4.23 -20.65
N ASN A 14 -14.25 3.41 -21.36
CA ASN A 14 -15.63 3.72 -21.77
C ASN A 14 -16.67 2.85 -21.04
N ASP A 15 -16.27 2.14 -19.99
CA ASP A 15 -17.15 1.29 -19.17
C ASP A 15 -17.10 1.78 -17.72
N PRO A 16 -18.00 2.70 -17.31
CA PRO A 16 -17.93 3.38 -16.02
C PRO A 16 -18.06 2.42 -14.83
N ASP A 17 -18.84 1.35 -14.96
CA ASP A 17 -19.04 0.36 -13.90
C ASP A 17 -17.75 -0.41 -13.63
N ARG A 18 -17.08 -0.85 -14.70
CA ARG A 18 -15.78 -1.52 -14.58
C ARG A 18 -14.72 -0.54 -14.12
N PHE A 19 -14.75 0.71 -14.58
CA PHE A 19 -13.78 1.73 -14.17
C PHE A 19 -13.85 1.95 -12.66
N PHE A 20 -15.05 2.10 -12.13
CA PHE A 20 -15.25 2.22 -10.69
C PHE A 20 -14.82 0.95 -9.94
N SER A 21 -15.12 -0.23 -10.48
CA SER A 21 -14.70 -1.51 -9.89
C SER A 21 -13.18 -1.64 -9.76
N VAL A 22 -12.39 -1.24 -10.79
CA VAL A 22 -10.92 -1.30 -10.69
C VAL A 22 -10.38 -0.28 -9.69
N HIS A 23 -11.04 0.88 -9.55
CA HIS A 23 -10.67 1.87 -8.55
C HIS A 23 -10.91 1.35 -7.14
N ILE A 24 -12.06 0.73 -6.89
CA ILE A 24 -12.31 0.08 -5.60
C ILE A 24 -11.27 -1.03 -5.35
N MET A 25 -11.02 -1.89 -6.33
CA MET A 25 -10.03 -2.97 -6.21
C MET A 25 -8.63 -2.40 -5.87
N HIS A 26 -8.19 -1.36 -6.57
CA HIS A 26 -6.92 -0.69 -6.29
C HIS A 26 -6.90 -0.07 -4.89
N THR A 27 -7.93 0.67 -4.50
CA THR A 27 -8.04 1.28 -3.16
C THR A 27 -8.01 0.24 -2.06
N THR A 28 -8.74 -0.87 -2.21
CA THR A 28 -8.73 -1.96 -1.24
C THR A 28 -7.36 -2.63 -1.16
N LEU A 29 -6.68 -2.85 -2.30
CA LEU A 29 -5.34 -3.43 -2.32
C LEU A 29 -4.34 -2.55 -1.57
N VAL A 30 -4.35 -1.24 -1.84
CA VAL A 30 -3.46 -0.28 -1.16
C VAL A 30 -3.79 -0.20 0.33
N ALA A 31 -5.07 -0.17 0.71
CA ALA A 31 -5.47 -0.15 2.11
C ALA A 31 -5.07 -1.43 2.86
N CYS A 32 -5.25 -2.60 2.23
CA CYS A 32 -4.83 -3.88 2.78
C CYS A 32 -3.32 -3.97 2.94
N TRP A 33 -2.55 -3.48 1.96
CA TRP A 33 -1.11 -3.43 2.05
C TRP A 33 -0.66 -2.52 3.20
N ALA A 34 -1.19 -1.29 3.29
CA ALA A 34 -0.85 -0.35 4.36
C ALA A 34 -1.19 -0.91 5.74
N SER A 35 -2.37 -1.53 5.89
CA SER A 35 -2.77 -2.18 7.14
C SER A 35 -1.88 -3.37 7.48
N SER A 36 -1.52 -4.21 6.49
CA SER A 36 -0.63 -5.35 6.71
C SER A 36 0.76 -4.91 7.14
N MET A 37 1.30 -3.85 6.51
CA MET A 37 2.58 -3.26 6.91
C MET A 37 2.51 -2.71 8.34
N ALA A 38 1.44 -1.97 8.68
CA ALA A 38 1.27 -1.43 10.04
C ALA A 38 1.15 -2.55 11.10
N LEU A 39 0.40 -3.62 10.81
CA LEU A 39 0.29 -4.78 11.72
C LEU A 39 1.61 -5.54 11.85
N TYR A 40 2.34 -5.70 10.75
CA TYR A 40 3.66 -6.31 10.76
C TYR A 40 4.63 -5.52 11.64
N GLU A 41 4.68 -4.20 11.47
CA GLU A 41 5.51 -3.33 12.31
C GLU A 41 5.13 -3.41 13.78
N LEU A 42 3.84 -3.37 14.10
CA LEU A 42 3.37 -3.49 15.49
C LEU A 42 3.78 -4.83 16.11
N ALA A 43 3.77 -5.91 15.34
CA ALA A 43 4.13 -7.24 15.84
C ALA A 43 5.63 -7.40 16.17
N VAL A 44 6.50 -6.62 15.53
CA VAL A 44 7.96 -6.68 15.74
C VAL A 44 8.51 -5.50 16.54
N PHE A 45 7.69 -4.47 16.80
CA PHE A 45 8.10 -3.25 17.47
C PHE A 45 8.31 -3.47 18.98
N ASP A 46 9.50 -3.15 19.48
CA ASP A 46 9.83 -3.11 20.89
C ASP A 46 9.80 -1.65 21.42
N PRO A 47 8.85 -1.29 22.30
CA PRO A 47 8.79 0.04 22.87
C PRO A 47 9.68 0.24 24.12
N SER A 48 10.49 -0.74 24.52
CA SER A 48 11.14 -0.77 25.83
C SER A 48 12.22 0.31 26.05
N ASP A 49 12.95 0.74 25.01
CA ASP A 49 13.98 1.79 25.12
C ASP A 49 13.85 2.84 24.01
N PRO A 50 12.94 3.82 24.15
CA PRO A 50 12.71 4.83 23.11
C PRO A 50 13.85 5.85 22.96
N VAL A 51 14.84 5.87 23.85
CA VAL A 51 15.96 6.83 23.82
C VAL A 51 17.15 6.25 23.05
N LEU A 52 17.55 5.01 23.38
CA LEU A 52 18.68 4.34 22.73
C LEU A 52 18.24 3.49 21.54
N ASP A 53 16.98 3.05 21.52
CA ASP A 53 16.38 2.26 20.46
C ASP A 53 15.05 2.84 19.91
N PRO A 54 15.10 4.04 19.32
CA PRO A 54 13.91 4.69 18.78
C PRO A 54 13.42 4.01 17.49
N MET A 55 12.10 4.15 17.24
CA MET A 55 11.38 3.56 16.11
C MET A 55 12.09 3.68 14.74
N TRP A 56 12.81 4.76 14.45
CA TRP A 56 13.50 4.95 13.16
C TRP A 56 14.76 4.08 12.98
N ARG A 57 15.25 3.40 14.04
CA ARG A 57 16.33 2.42 13.94
C ARG A 57 15.82 1.03 13.55
N HIS A 58 14.57 0.71 13.88
CA HIS A 58 14.00 -0.63 13.75
C HIS A 58 12.73 -0.72 12.91
N SER A 59 12.03 0.38 12.61
CA SER A 59 10.79 0.38 11.83
C SER A 59 11.09 0.27 10.32
N PRO A 60 10.56 -0.78 9.66
CA PRO A 60 10.59 -0.88 8.22
C PRO A 60 9.46 -0.06 7.58
N PHE A 61 9.77 1.20 7.24
CA PHE A 61 9.05 2.06 6.29
C PHE A 61 7.73 2.77 6.70
N ALA A 62 6.69 2.14 7.24
CA ALA A 62 5.37 2.81 7.34
C ALA A 62 5.36 3.96 8.36
N ASN A 63 6.00 3.81 9.52
CA ASN A 63 6.16 4.91 10.47
C ASN A 63 7.24 5.93 10.09
N GLN A 64 8.02 5.64 9.04
CA GLN A 64 9.06 6.53 8.50
C GLN A 64 8.57 7.33 7.28
N ALA A 65 7.67 6.76 6.46
CA ALA A 65 7.18 7.33 5.21
C ALA A 65 6.29 8.58 5.37
N PHE A 66 5.83 8.89 6.58
CA PHE A 66 5.07 10.11 6.90
C PHE A 66 5.92 11.20 7.59
N ARG A 67 7.25 11.07 7.55
CA ARG A 67 8.20 12.10 8.01
C ARG A 67 8.70 12.96 6.84
N GLU A 68 7.79 13.59 6.12
CA GLU A 68 8.05 14.77 5.27
C GLU A 68 6.87 15.74 5.36
#